data_AF-A0A929JCK3-F1
#
_entry.id   AF-A0A929JCK3-F1
#
_cell.length_a   1.000
_cell.length_b   1.000
_cell.length_c   1.000
_cell.angle_alpha   90.00
_cell.angle_beta   90.00
_cell.angle_gamma   90.00
#
_symmetry.space_group_name_H-M   'P 1'
#
loop_
_entity.id
_entity.type
_entity.pdbx_description
1 polymer ?
#
loop_
_entity_poly.entity_id
_entity_poly.type
_entity_poly.pdbx_seq_one_letter_code
_entity_poly.pdbx_strand_id
1 'polypeptide(L)'
;MSENDPLVEIRKRIDTIDKSIQKLVSERAECAAKVAEVKQQQGETGHFYRPEREAQVLRAVMERNTGPLADESIAGVFRQIMAACLALEKPLSVAFLGPEGTYTHAAACKHFGNLIESHSVSSIEEVFRLVEAGGANFGVVPVENSTEGVVNHTLDLLMNSSLSISGEVELRIRHNLLSNEKDLSSVERVYAHQQSIAQCRLWLDKNLPNAERIAVNSNAEAVLISRDHKKSAAIAGVMASELYDVAILNPDIEDEPHNTTRFVVIGEYQAPASGCDRTSLLVFAHNRPGSLFELLKPLATRDISMSNIE
;
A
#
# COMPACT_ATOMS: atom_id res chain seq x y z
N MET A 1 -28.90 40.58 1.91
CA MET A 1 -27.60 39.87 1.85
C MET A 1 -26.67 40.63 2.79
N SER A 2 -26.54 40.16 4.03
CA SER A 2 -25.81 40.88 5.07
C SER A 2 -24.29 40.75 4.86
N GLU A 3 -23.60 41.88 4.70
CA GLU A 3 -22.16 42.04 4.46
C GLU A 3 -21.23 41.54 5.59
N ASN A 4 -21.74 40.84 6.60
CA ASN A 4 -20.96 40.38 7.76
C ASN A 4 -21.33 38.94 8.15
N ASP A 5 -21.36 38.04 7.15
CA ASP A 5 -21.46 36.60 7.41
C ASP A 5 -20.06 36.06 7.81
N PRO A 6 -19.86 35.60 9.06
CA PRO A 6 -18.58 35.06 9.52
C PRO A 6 -18.05 33.93 8.63
N LEU A 7 -18.95 33.21 7.95
CA LEU A 7 -18.56 32.18 6.99
C LEU A 7 -17.83 32.73 5.77
N VAL A 8 -18.18 33.94 5.32
CA VAL A 8 -17.54 34.59 4.17
C VAL A 8 -16.11 34.99 4.50
N GLU A 9 -15.85 35.50 5.70
CA GLU A 9 -14.49 35.85 6.13
C GLU A 9 -13.60 34.61 6.29
N ILE A 10 -14.12 33.53 6.87
CA ILE A 10 -13.40 32.26 6.99
C ILE A 10 -13.06 31.70 5.60
N ARG A 11 -14.00 31.72 4.65
CA ARG A 11 -13.77 31.26 3.27
C ARG A 11 -12.68 32.08 2.57
N LYS A 12 -12.70 33.42 2.69
CA LYS A 12 -11.63 34.27 2.14
C LYS A 12 -10.26 33.96 2.74
N ARG A 13 -10.21 33.60 4.03
CA ARG A 13 -8.97 33.17 4.67
C ARG A 13 -8.50 31.82 4.13
N ILE A 14 -9.41 30.85 3.91
CA ILE A 14 -9.11 29.57 3.27
C ILE A 14 -8.52 29.80 1.88
N ASP A 15 -9.16 30.62 1.03
CA ASP A 15 -8.67 30.92 -0.32
C ASP A 15 -7.24 31.51 -0.31
N THR A 16 -6.93 32.32 0.71
CA THR A 16 -5.60 32.92 0.87
C THR A 16 -4.56 31.87 1.28
N ILE A 17 -4.93 30.95 2.16
CA ILE A 17 -4.10 29.81 2.55
C ILE A 17 -3.86 28.90 1.34
N ASP A 18 -4.90 28.58 0.57
CA ASP A 18 -4.81 27.71 -0.60
C ASP A 18 -3.85 28.26 -1.66
N LYS A 19 -3.91 29.58 -1.93
CA LYS A 19 -2.94 30.26 -2.80
C LYS A 19 -1.51 30.15 -2.28
N SER A 20 -1.33 30.22 -0.97
CA SER A 20 -0.01 30.10 -0.34
C SER A 20 0.50 28.65 -0.43
N ILE A 21 -0.36 27.66 -0.20
CA ILE A 21 -0.05 26.24 -0.39
C ILE A 21 0.36 25.99 -1.84
N GLN A 22 -0.43 26.46 -2.80
CA GLN A 22 -0.12 26.31 -4.23
C GLN A 22 1.26 26.88 -4.56
N LYS A 23 1.55 28.12 -4.11
CA LYS A 23 2.84 28.75 -4.33
C LYS A 23 4.00 27.94 -3.73
N LEU A 24 3.87 27.49 -2.48
CA LEU A 24 4.90 26.70 -1.80
C LEU A 24 5.12 25.32 -2.45
N VAL A 25 4.05 24.69 -2.94
CA VAL A 25 4.14 23.43 -3.70
C VAL A 25 4.87 23.65 -5.02
N SER A 26 4.60 24.74 -5.73
CA SER A 26 5.33 25.10 -6.96
C SER A 26 6.81 25.37 -6.68
N GLU A 27 7.14 26.17 -5.66
CA GLU A 27 8.54 26.43 -5.26
C GLU A 27 9.27 25.13 -4.89
N ARG A 28 8.60 24.21 -4.19
CA ARG A 28 9.14 22.90 -3.87
C ARG A 28 9.40 22.06 -5.13
N ALA A 29 8.50 22.09 -6.10
CA ALA A 29 8.68 21.37 -7.36
C ALA A 29 9.86 21.92 -8.17
N GLU A 30 10.05 23.24 -8.19
CA GLU A 30 11.24 23.87 -8.80
C GLU A 30 12.54 23.44 -8.12
N CYS A 31 12.55 23.32 -6.78
CA CYS A 31 13.69 22.78 -6.05
C CYS A 31 13.98 21.33 -6.41
N ALA A 32 12.95 20.49 -6.56
CA ALA A 32 13.11 19.10 -6.98
C ALA A 32 13.74 19.00 -8.39
N ALA A 33 13.20 19.76 -9.35
CA ALA A 33 13.74 19.83 -10.70
C ALA A 33 15.23 20.24 -10.74
N LYS A 34 15.63 21.25 -9.94
CA LYS A 34 17.04 21.64 -9.82
C LYS A 34 17.92 20.54 -9.22
N VAL A 35 17.41 19.78 -8.25
CA VAL A 35 18.14 18.61 -7.70
C VAL A 35 18.34 17.55 -8.78
N ALA A 36 17.33 17.29 -9.61
CA ALA A 36 17.43 16.36 -10.74
C ALA A 36 18.50 16.80 -11.75
N GLU A 37 18.51 18.09 -12.13
CA GLU A 37 19.52 18.66 -13.03
C GLU A 37 20.93 18.49 -12.48
N VAL A 38 21.14 18.80 -11.19
CA VAL A 38 22.45 18.66 -10.53
C VAL A 38 22.90 17.19 -10.52
N LYS A 39 22.01 16.24 -10.23
CA LYS A 39 22.32 14.80 -10.23
C LYS A 39 22.69 14.29 -11.61
N GLN A 40 21.96 14.71 -12.64
CA GLN A 40 22.27 14.37 -14.04
C GLN A 40 23.65 14.90 -14.45
N GLN A 41 23.99 16.14 -14.08
CA GLN A 41 25.31 16.72 -14.34
C GLN A 41 26.44 16.02 -13.60
N GLN A 42 26.16 15.46 -12.42
CA GLN A 42 27.11 14.69 -11.62
C GLN A 42 27.24 13.21 -12.05
N GLY A 43 26.47 12.79 -13.07
CA GLY A 43 26.52 11.41 -13.58
C GLY A 43 25.82 10.39 -12.69
N GLU A 44 25.01 10.81 -11.72
CA GLU A 44 24.10 9.89 -11.00
C GLU A 44 22.92 9.55 -11.93
N THR A 45 22.98 8.40 -12.59
CA THR A 45 22.00 8.01 -13.64
C THR A 45 20.99 6.94 -13.21
N GLY A 46 21.06 6.42 -11.97
CA GLY A 46 20.32 5.22 -11.59
C GLY A 46 19.03 5.42 -10.77
N HIS A 47 19.06 6.28 -9.75
CA HIS A 47 18.04 6.21 -8.69
C HIS A 47 17.52 7.60 -8.28
N PHE A 48 16.47 8.05 -8.97
CA PHE A 48 15.76 9.30 -8.66
C PHE A 48 14.96 9.18 -7.35
N TYR A 49 14.36 8.01 -7.12
CA TYR A 49 13.68 7.68 -5.88
C TYR A 49 14.64 7.19 -4.80
N ARG A 50 14.52 7.80 -3.61
CA ARG A 50 15.36 7.52 -2.44
C ARG A 50 14.46 7.31 -1.21
N PRO A 51 14.04 6.07 -0.90
CA PRO A 51 13.06 5.79 0.16
C PRO A 51 13.54 6.25 1.54
N GLU A 52 14.85 6.21 1.83
CA GLU A 52 15.42 6.69 3.08
C GLU A 52 15.22 8.20 3.26
N ARG A 53 15.34 8.97 2.17
CA ARG A 53 15.15 10.41 2.20
C ARG A 53 13.67 10.74 2.39
N GLU A 54 12.78 10.00 1.75
CA GLU A 54 11.34 10.14 1.94
C GLU A 54 10.96 9.88 3.40
N ALA A 55 11.41 8.76 3.98
CA ALA A 55 11.13 8.40 5.36
C ALA A 55 11.60 9.48 6.35
N GLN A 56 12.81 10.03 6.15
CA GLN A 56 13.32 11.15 6.95
C GLN A 56 12.42 12.39 6.88
N VAL A 57 11.96 12.76 5.68
CA VAL A 57 11.09 13.93 5.48
C VAL A 57 9.74 13.70 6.14
N LEU A 58 9.12 12.53 5.97
CA LEU A 58 7.84 12.19 6.59
C LEU A 58 7.92 12.19 8.12
N ARG A 59 8.97 11.60 8.69
CA ARG A 59 9.19 11.63 10.14
C ARG A 59 9.33 13.05 10.66
N ALA A 60 10.15 13.87 10.01
CA ALA A 60 10.35 15.27 10.40
C ALA A 60 9.09 16.13 10.20
N VAL A 61 8.17 15.73 9.32
CA VAL A 61 6.86 16.36 9.12
C VAL A 61 5.92 16.00 10.28
N MET A 62 5.89 14.73 10.69
CA MET A 62 5.07 14.26 11.82
C MET A 62 5.56 14.84 13.15
N GLU A 63 6.87 14.82 13.42
CA GLU A 63 7.44 15.34 14.68
C GLU A 63 7.16 16.83 14.92
N ARG A 64 7.07 17.64 13.84
CA ARG A 64 6.75 19.07 13.95
C ARG A 64 5.26 19.38 13.81
N ASN A 65 4.42 18.36 13.66
CA ASN A 65 2.98 18.56 13.51
C ASN A 65 2.39 19.07 14.84
N THR A 66 1.87 20.29 14.80
CA THR A 66 1.16 20.93 15.93
C THR A 66 -0.29 21.26 15.55
N GLY A 67 -0.71 20.79 14.37
CA GLY A 67 -2.01 21.09 13.78
C GLY A 67 -3.11 20.16 14.27
N PRO A 68 -4.36 20.44 13.87
CA PRO A 68 -5.53 19.64 14.25
C PRO A 68 -5.62 18.31 13.49
N LEU A 69 -4.82 18.11 12.44
CA LEU A 69 -4.79 16.88 11.66
C LEU A 69 -3.88 15.85 12.32
N ALA A 70 -4.27 14.58 12.29
CA ALA A 70 -3.43 13.48 12.75
C ALA A 70 -2.15 13.38 11.91
N ASP A 71 -1.08 12.89 12.53
CA ASP A 71 0.25 12.77 11.92
C ASP A 71 0.22 11.97 10.60
N GLU A 72 -0.52 10.86 10.58
CA GLU A 72 -0.68 10.02 9.39
C GLU A 72 -1.35 10.77 8.23
N SER A 73 -2.34 11.62 8.52
CA SER A 73 -3.03 12.40 7.49
C SER A 73 -2.09 13.44 6.86
N ILE A 74 -1.31 14.13 7.68
CA ILE A 74 -0.32 15.09 7.21
C ILE A 74 0.81 14.41 6.43
N ALA A 75 1.30 13.26 6.91
CA ALA A 75 2.28 12.46 6.17
C ALA A 75 1.74 12.05 4.79
N GLY A 76 0.47 11.67 4.69
CA GLY A 76 -0.20 11.36 3.42
C GLY A 76 -0.20 12.53 2.43
N VAL A 77 -0.49 13.76 2.89
CA VAL A 77 -0.43 14.97 2.05
C VAL A 77 0.98 15.20 1.52
N PHE A 78 1.99 15.15 2.40
CA PHE A 78 3.38 15.33 1.99
C PHE A 78 3.87 14.24 1.04
N ARG A 79 3.41 12.99 1.20
CA ARG A 79 3.68 11.90 0.26
C ARG A 79 3.15 12.20 -1.14
N GLN A 80 1.92 12.70 -1.27
CA GLN A 80 1.36 13.06 -2.58
C GLN A 80 2.11 14.23 -3.22
N ILE A 81 2.52 15.23 -2.43
CA ILE A 81 3.36 16.34 -2.93
C ILE A 81 4.73 15.80 -3.39
N MET A 82 5.33 14.86 -2.64
CA MET A 82 6.58 14.21 -3.02
C MET A 82 6.46 13.42 -4.31
N ALA A 83 5.43 12.57 -4.41
CA ALA A 83 5.13 11.78 -5.60
C ALA A 83 4.90 12.68 -6.82
N ALA A 84 4.16 13.78 -6.68
CA ALA A 84 3.93 14.74 -7.77
C ALA A 84 5.22 15.41 -8.24
N CYS A 85 6.12 15.79 -7.34
CA CYS A 85 7.41 16.35 -7.73
C CYS A 85 8.30 15.31 -8.43
N LEU A 86 8.30 14.06 -7.95
CA LEU A 86 9.10 12.99 -8.56
C LEU A 86 8.60 12.62 -9.96
N ALA A 87 7.27 12.59 -10.15
CA ALA A 87 6.66 12.30 -11.44
C ALA A 87 7.00 13.32 -12.53
N LEU A 88 7.40 14.55 -12.17
CA LEU A 88 7.92 15.55 -13.13
C LEU A 88 9.29 15.17 -13.70
N GLU A 89 10.10 14.40 -12.96
CA GLU A 89 11.43 13.97 -13.38
C GLU A 89 11.33 12.72 -14.25
N LYS A 90 10.74 11.65 -13.70
CA LYS A 90 10.46 10.38 -14.37
C LYS A 90 9.38 9.64 -13.58
N PRO A 91 8.28 9.19 -14.20
CA PRO A 91 7.29 8.38 -13.51
C PRO A 91 7.95 7.09 -13.03
N LEU A 92 7.69 6.72 -11.77
CA LEU A 92 8.14 5.46 -11.21
C LEU A 92 7.27 4.33 -11.74
N SER A 93 7.89 3.32 -12.33
CA SER A 93 7.21 2.08 -12.69
C SER A 93 7.22 1.10 -11.53
N VAL A 94 6.04 0.65 -11.13
CA VAL A 94 5.85 -0.23 -9.96
C VAL A 94 5.03 -1.45 -10.36
N ALA A 95 5.61 -2.64 -10.21
CA ALA A 95 4.90 -3.89 -10.39
C ALA A 95 4.24 -4.39 -9.10
N PHE A 96 3.09 -5.04 -9.24
CA PHE A 96 2.39 -5.66 -8.13
C PHE A 96 1.56 -6.86 -8.59
N LEU A 97 1.25 -7.74 -7.64
CA LEU A 97 0.31 -8.84 -7.86
C LEU A 97 -1.09 -8.29 -8.12
N GLY A 98 -1.52 -8.40 -9.37
CA GLY A 98 -2.78 -7.90 -9.88
C GLY A 98 -3.98 -8.80 -9.61
N PRO A 99 -5.14 -8.47 -10.21
CA PRO A 99 -5.37 -7.32 -11.09
C PRO A 99 -5.41 -5.98 -10.32
N GLU A 100 -5.61 -4.88 -11.05
CA GLU A 100 -5.86 -3.56 -10.43
C GLU A 100 -7.05 -3.61 -9.46
N GLY A 101 -6.99 -2.78 -8.41
CA GLY A 101 -8.04 -2.75 -7.37
C GLY A 101 -7.88 -3.79 -6.26
N THR A 102 -6.87 -4.67 -6.35
CA THR A 102 -6.47 -5.56 -5.25
C THR A 102 -5.82 -4.80 -4.09
N TYR A 103 -5.67 -5.48 -2.95
CA TYR A 103 -4.95 -4.91 -1.80
C TYR A 103 -3.47 -4.63 -2.08
N THR A 104 -2.83 -5.39 -2.97
CA THR A 104 -1.45 -5.12 -3.40
C THR A 104 -1.37 -3.84 -4.23
N HIS A 105 -2.35 -3.58 -5.11
CA HIS A 105 -2.46 -2.30 -5.81
C HIS A 105 -2.63 -1.13 -4.81
N ALA A 106 -3.51 -1.30 -3.82
CA ALA A 106 -3.71 -0.31 -2.77
C ALA A 106 -2.45 -0.06 -1.93
N ALA A 107 -1.68 -1.10 -1.65
CA ALA A 107 -0.40 -1.00 -0.96
C ALA A 107 0.64 -0.22 -1.79
N ALA A 108 0.71 -0.47 -3.10
CA ALA A 108 1.59 0.26 -4.02
C ALA A 108 1.25 1.75 -4.06
N CYS A 109 -0.03 2.10 -4.25
CA CYS A 109 -0.47 3.51 -4.24
C CYS A 109 -0.27 4.17 -2.86
N LYS A 110 -0.46 3.42 -1.77
CA LYS A 110 -0.22 3.95 -0.41
C LYS A 110 1.25 4.31 -0.19
N HIS A 111 2.18 3.50 -0.71
CA HIS A 111 3.62 3.69 -0.54
C HIS A 111 4.17 4.77 -1.48
N PHE A 112 3.86 4.71 -2.78
CA PHE A 112 4.46 5.58 -3.79
C PHE A 112 3.59 6.78 -4.20
N GLY A 113 2.34 6.83 -3.75
CA GLY A 113 1.34 7.79 -4.22
C GLY A 113 0.61 7.34 -5.49
N ASN A 114 -0.27 8.19 -6.00
CA ASN A 114 -1.20 7.82 -7.08
C ASN A 114 -0.68 8.13 -8.50
N LEU A 115 0.55 8.61 -8.63
CA LEU A 115 1.14 9.08 -9.90
C LEU A 115 2.20 8.11 -10.45
N ILE A 116 2.15 6.86 -10.02
CA ILE A 116 3.03 5.79 -10.50
C ILE A 116 2.52 5.19 -11.80
N GLU A 117 3.44 4.67 -12.61
CA GLU A 117 3.12 3.76 -13.71
C GLU A 117 2.94 2.35 -13.14
N SER A 118 1.68 1.93 -13.02
CA SER A 118 1.29 0.66 -12.43
C SER A 118 1.43 -0.50 -13.43
N HIS A 119 2.21 -1.53 -13.05
CA HIS A 119 2.31 -2.80 -13.79
C HIS A 119 1.64 -3.93 -13.01
N SER A 120 0.37 -4.17 -13.31
CA SER A 120 -0.37 -5.32 -12.78
C SER A 120 0.09 -6.61 -13.48
N VAL A 121 0.64 -7.55 -12.71
CA VAL A 121 1.08 -8.87 -13.21
C VAL A 121 0.32 -10.02 -12.54
N SER A 122 0.41 -11.23 -13.10
CA SER A 122 -0.46 -12.36 -12.72
C SER A 122 0.05 -13.19 -11.54
N SER A 123 1.33 -13.05 -11.19
CA SER A 123 1.98 -13.82 -10.12
C SER A 123 3.06 -13.03 -9.41
N ILE A 124 3.44 -13.47 -8.21
CA ILE A 124 4.52 -12.84 -7.44
C ILE A 124 5.87 -13.03 -8.18
N GLU A 125 6.09 -14.18 -8.81
CA GLU A 125 7.26 -14.48 -9.63
C GLU A 125 7.43 -13.49 -10.78
N GLU A 126 6.33 -13.09 -11.43
CA GLU A 126 6.36 -12.09 -12.48
C GLU A 126 6.74 -10.71 -11.94
N VAL A 127 6.36 -10.36 -10.70
CA VAL A 127 6.80 -9.11 -10.05
C VAL A 127 8.33 -9.13 -9.92
N PHE A 128 8.90 -10.20 -9.36
CA PHE A 128 10.35 -10.34 -9.21
C PHE A 128 11.06 -10.27 -10.57
N ARG A 129 10.61 -11.09 -11.54
CA ARG A 129 11.22 -11.14 -12.88
C ARG A 129 11.19 -9.78 -13.58
N LEU A 130 10.08 -9.05 -13.49
CA LEU A 130 9.94 -7.76 -14.17
C LEU A 130 10.89 -6.71 -13.57
N VAL A 131 11.05 -6.71 -12.25
CA VAL A 131 11.96 -5.79 -11.55
C VAL A 131 13.42 -6.15 -11.84
N GLU A 132 13.79 -7.43 -11.77
CA GLU A 132 15.15 -7.91 -12.11
C GLU A 132 15.52 -7.63 -13.58
N ALA A 133 14.55 -7.67 -14.49
CA ALA A 133 14.76 -7.34 -15.89
C ALA A 133 14.82 -5.81 -16.15
N GLY A 134 14.64 -4.98 -15.13
CA GLY A 134 14.56 -3.52 -15.26
C GLY A 134 13.29 -3.01 -15.95
N GLY A 135 12.28 -3.87 -16.11
CA GLY A 135 10.97 -3.50 -16.68
C GLY A 135 10.08 -2.71 -15.71
N ALA A 136 10.32 -2.85 -14.41
CA ALA A 136 9.76 -2.01 -13.36
C ALA A 136 10.88 -1.54 -12.41
N ASN A 137 10.77 -0.34 -11.86
CA ASN A 137 11.75 0.17 -10.89
C ASN A 137 11.62 -0.53 -9.53
N PHE A 138 10.38 -0.83 -9.13
CA PHE A 138 10.09 -1.49 -7.87
C PHE A 138 8.97 -2.53 -8.04
N GLY A 139 8.93 -3.47 -7.10
CA GLY A 139 7.85 -4.44 -6.96
C GLY A 139 7.21 -4.32 -5.58
N VAL A 140 5.90 -4.55 -5.46
CA VAL A 140 5.19 -4.63 -4.19
C VAL A 140 4.61 -6.02 -4.03
N VAL A 141 5.02 -6.70 -2.97
CA VAL A 141 4.67 -8.11 -2.71
C VAL A 141 4.26 -8.32 -1.26
N PRO A 142 3.23 -9.14 -0.98
CA PRO A 142 2.83 -9.45 0.39
C PRO A 142 3.85 -10.40 1.02
N VAL A 143 4.19 -10.18 2.30
CA VAL A 143 5.08 -11.08 3.06
C VAL A 143 4.38 -11.71 4.24
N GLU A 144 3.39 -11.04 4.82
CA GLU A 144 2.75 -11.50 6.05
C GLU A 144 1.33 -10.95 6.12
N ASN A 145 0.39 -11.79 6.55
CA ASN A 145 -0.97 -11.40 6.90
C ASN A 145 -1.23 -11.84 8.34
N SER A 146 -1.82 -10.97 9.16
CA SER A 146 -2.06 -11.25 10.59
C SER A 146 -2.97 -12.46 10.86
N THR A 147 -3.80 -12.85 9.89
CA THR A 147 -4.75 -13.97 10.00
C THR A 147 -4.21 -15.25 9.37
N GLU A 148 -3.56 -15.17 8.21
CA GLU A 148 -3.07 -16.33 7.45
C GLU A 148 -1.59 -16.65 7.71
N GLY A 149 -0.88 -15.75 8.38
CA GLY A 149 0.56 -15.85 8.62
C GLY A 149 1.38 -15.46 7.38
N VAL A 150 2.48 -16.15 7.20
CA VAL A 150 3.58 -15.77 6.31
C VAL A 150 3.33 -16.22 4.88
N VAL A 151 3.64 -15.34 3.94
CA VAL A 151 3.64 -15.68 2.51
C VAL A 151 4.99 -16.30 2.15
N ASN A 152 5.16 -17.60 2.46
CA ASN A 152 6.39 -18.36 2.24
C ASN A 152 6.93 -18.21 0.82
N HIS A 153 6.04 -18.19 -0.17
CA HIS A 153 6.40 -18.03 -1.57
C HIS A 153 7.19 -16.75 -1.87
N THR A 154 6.80 -15.63 -1.23
CA THR A 154 7.54 -14.36 -1.36
C THR A 154 8.92 -14.46 -0.71
N LEU A 155 9.02 -15.13 0.44
CA LEU A 155 10.31 -15.37 1.11
C LEU A 155 11.23 -16.24 0.26
N ASP A 156 10.69 -17.29 -0.37
CA ASP A 156 11.42 -18.17 -1.28
C ASP A 156 11.98 -17.43 -2.50
N LEU A 157 11.20 -16.48 -3.05
CA LEU A 157 11.66 -15.64 -4.15
C LEU A 157 12.74 -14.65 -3.71
N LEU A 158 12.59 -14.02 -2.54
CA LEU A 158 13.61 -13.14 -1.98
C LEU A 158 14.96 -13.86 -1.81
N MET A 159 14.96 -15.13 -1.39
CA MET A 159 16.18 -15.93 -1.26
C MET A 159 16.94 -16.11 -2.56
N ASN A 160 16.23 -16.23 -3.67
CA ASN A 160 16.78 -16.60 -4.96
C ASN A 160 16.97 -15.39 -5.90
N SER A 161 16.54 -14.20 -5.46
CA SER A 161 16.66 -12.95 -6.22
C SER A 161 17.88 -12.14 -5.80
N SER A 162 18.34 -11.26 -6.70
CA SER A 162 19.33 -10.23 -6.35
C SER A 162 18.70 -8.95 -5.77
N LEU A 163 17.36 -8.93 -5.65
CA LEU A 163 16.61 -7.77 -5.19
C LEU A 163 16.74 -7.60 -3.67
N SER A 164 16.66 -6.35 -3.23
CA SER A 164 16.66 -5.98 -1.82
C SER A 164 15.33 -5.38 -1.42
N ILE A 165 14.98 -5.48 -0.13
CA ILE A 165 13.82 -4.79 0.42
C ILE A 165 14.19 -3.31 0.58
N SER A 166 13.54 -2.45 -0.19
CA SER A 166 13.75 -0.99 -0.19
C SER A 166 12.70 -0.24 0.65
N GLY A 167 11.67 -0.93 1.13
CA GLY A 167 10.61 -0.33 1.94
C GLY A 167 9.58 -1.36 2.42
N GLU A 168 8.70 -0.93 3.30
CA GLU A 168 7.56 -1.73 3.76
C GLU A 168 6.29 -0.88 3.84
N VAL A 169 5.15 -1.54 3.72
CA VAL A 169 3.84 -0.92 3.88
C VAL A 169 2.88 -1.90 4.53
N GLU A 170 2.29 -1.48 5.65
CA GLU A 170 1.23 -2.21 6.32
C GLU A 170 -0.13 -1.64 5.89
N LEU A 171 -1.06 -2.53 5.53
CA LEU A 171 -2.41 -2.17 5.10
C LEU A 171 -3.42 -2.97 5.91
N ARG A 172 -4.32 -2.26 6.58
CA ARG A 172 -5.50 -2.86 7.19
C ARG A 172 -6.44 -3.35 6.09
N ILE A 173 -6.76 -4.64 6.11
CA ILE A 173 -7.64 -5.29 5.17
C ILE A 173 -9.07 -5.13 5.65
N ARG A 174 -9.84 -4.31 4.93
CA ARG A 174 -11.27 -4.07 5.18
C ARG A 174 -12.06 -4.62 4.02
N HIS A 175 -12.85 -5.64 4.29
CA HIS A 175 -13.69 -6.27 3.29
C HIS A 175 -15.04 -5.57 3.27
N ASN A 176 -15.48 -5.17 2.09
CA ASN A 176 -16.75 -4.48 1.91
C ASN A 176 -17.61 -5.32 0.97
N LEU A 177 -18.93 -5.33 1.21
CA LEU A 177 -19.89 -5.88 0.27
C LEU A 177 -20.22 -4.81 -0.78
N LEU A 178 -19.81 -5.03 -2.02
CA LEU A 178 -20.06 -4.15 -3.16
C LEU A 178 -21.21 -4.71 -3.99
N SER A 179 -22.14 -3.87 -4.43
CA SER A 179 -23.22 -4.28 -5.32
C SER A 179 -23.85 -3.09 -6.04
N ASN A 180 -24.42 -3.34 -7.22
CA ASN A 180 -25.31 -2.41 -7.91
C ASN A 180 -26.76 -2.48 -7.41
N GLU A 181 -27.09 -3.50 -6.61
CA GLU A 181 -28.39 -3.61 -5.96
C GLU A 181 -28.49 -2.61 -4.80
N LYS A 182 -29.68 -2.03 -4.61
CA LYS A 182 -29.93 -1.04 -3.53
C LYS A 182 -30.22 -1.70 -2.19
N ASP A 183 -30.81 -2.88 -2.23
CA ASP A 183 -31.27 -3.60 -1.05
C ASP A 183 -30.52 -4.92 -0.91
N LEU A 184 -30.06 -5.19 0.31
CA LEU A 184 -29.33 -6.41 0.64
C LEU A 184 -30.15 -7.69 0.34
N SER A 185 -31.47 -7.63 0.51
CA SER A 185 -32.38 -8.74 0.22
C SER A 185 -32.44 -9.13 -1.26
N SER A 186 -31.99 -8.25 -2.16
CA SER A 186 -31.98 -8.51 -3.60
C SER A 186 -30.74 -9.31 -4.04
N VAL A 187 -29.75 -9.47 -3.17
CA VAL A 187 -28.51 -10.19 -3.46
C VAL A 187 -28.75 -11.70 -3.33
N GLU A 188 -28.57 -12.41 -4.44
CA GLU A 188 -28.68 -13.87 -4.52
C GLU A 188 -27.31 -14.55 -4.66
N ARG A 189 -26.27 -13.82 -5.10
CA ARG A 189 -24.91 -14.35 -5.31
C ARG A 189 -23.86 -13.40 -4.76
N VAL A 190 -22.83 -13.97 -4.12
CA VAL A 190 -21.66 -13.24 -3.61
C VAL A 190 -20.40 -13.83 -4.23
N TYR A 191 -19.68 -13.02 -5.00
CA TYR A 191 -18.40 -13.38 -5.61
C TYR A 191 -17.25 -12.85 -4.76
N ALA A 192 -16.20 -13.64 -4.56
CA ALA A 192 -14.96 -13.16 -3.94
C ALA A 192 -13.84 -14.20 -4.06
N HIS A 193 -12.62 -13.82 -3.71
CA HIS A 193 -11.57 -14.82 -3.48
C HIS A 193 -11.96 -15.74 -2.31
N GLN A 194 -11.58 -17.02 -2.39
CA GLN A 194 -11.89 -18.05 -1.39
C GLN A 194 -11.57 -17.59 0.05
N GLN A 195 -10.41 -16.94 0.24
CA GLN A 195 -9.99 -16.42 1.55
C GLN A 195 -10.91 -15.29 2.05
N SER A 196 -11.32 -14.36 1.18
CA SER A 196 -12.23 -13.26 1.57
C SER A 196 -13.61 -13.78 1.96
N ILE A 197 -14.11 -14.83 1.30
CA ILE A 197 -15.36 -15.51 1.69
C ILE A 197 -15.21 -16.12 3.09
N ALA A 198 -14.10 -16.80 3.34
CA ALA A 198 -13.82 -17.41 4.64
C ALA A 198 -13.70 -16.36 5.76
N GLN A 199 -13.08 -15.21 5.47
CA GLN A 199 -12.87 -14.10 6.40
C GLN A 199 -14.12 -13.23 6.64
N CYS A 200 -15.22 -13.45 5.91
CA CYS A 200 -16.49 -12.73 6.11
C CYS A 200 -17.65 -13.68 6.42
N ARG A 201 -17.35 -14.91 6.84
CA ARG A 201 -18.33 -16.00 6.92
C ARG A 201 -19.41 -15.68 7.94
N LEU A 202 -19.06 -15.16 9.11
CA LEU A 202 -20.03 -14.88 10.17
C LEU A 202 -21.04 -13.83 9.72
N TRP A 203 -20.56 -12.78 9.03
CA TRP A 203 -21.42 -11.75 8.47
C TRP A 203 -22.34 -12.30 7.37
N LEU A 204 -21.79 -13.11 6.45
CA LEU A 204 -22.56 -13.71 5.36
C LEU A 204 -23.64 -14.68 5.89
N ASP A 205 -23.31 -15.53 6.86
CA ASP A 205 -24.27 -16.47 7.47
C ASP A 205 -25.44 -15.74 8.14
N LYS A 206 -25.18 -14.57 8.74
CA LYS A 206 -26.19 -13.78 9.44
C LYS A 206 -27.08 -12.97 8.50
N ASN A 207 -26.49 -12.33 7.48
CA ASN A 207 -27.19 -11.31 6.68
C ASN A 207 -27.62 -11.81 5.29
N LEU A 208 -26.90 -12.78 4.73
CA LEU A 208 -27.14 -13.36 3.41
C LEU A 208 -27.13 -14.91 3.47
N PRO A 209 -27.95 -15.55 4.32
CA PRO A 209 -27.91 -17.00 4.52
C PRO A 209 -28.27 -17.80 3.26
N ASN A 210 -29.07 -17.21 2.37
CA ASN A 210 -29.56 -17.86 1.15
C ASN A 210 -28.74 -17.51 -0.10
N ALA A 211 -27.76 -16.59 0.01
CA ALA A 211 -26.97 -16.20 -1.13
C ALA A 211 -25.92 -17.27 -1.47
N GLU A 212 -25.81 -17.61 -2.74
CA GLU A 212 -24.77 -18.50 -3.25
C GLU A 212 -23.40 -17.82 -3.17
N ARG A 213 -22.40 -18.51 -2.61
CA ARG A 213 -21.03 -17.97 -2.45
C ARG A 213 -20.14 -18.59 -3.52
N ILE A 214 -19.63 -17.76 -4.43
CA ILE A 214 -18.90 -18.20 -5.61
C ILE A 214 -17.46 -17.72 -5.51
N ALA A 215 -16.54 -18.66 -5.40
CA ALA A 215 -15.12 -18.37 -5.35
C ALA A 215 -14.58 -18.04 -6.76
N VAL A 216 -13.78 -16.98 -6.84
CA VAL A 216 -13.09 -16.51 -8.07
C VAL A 216 -11.61 -16.26 -7.77
N ASN A 217 -10.80 -15.92 -8.78
CA ASN A 217 -9.34 -15.85 -8.61
C ASN A 217 -8.89 -14.60 -7.85
N SER A 218 -9.67 -13.51 -7.86
CA SER A 218 -9.35 -12.32 -7.09
C SER A 218 -10.59 -11.52 -6.67
N ASN A 219 -10.45 -10.70 -5.63
CA ASN A 219 -11.53 -9.80 -5.21
C ASN A 219 -11.86 -8.73 -6.26
N ALA A 220 -10.88 -8.27 -7.03
CA ALA A 220 -11.12 -7.32 -8.11
C ALA A 220 -11.88 -7.96 -9.28
N GLU A 221 -11.54 -9.20 -9.64
CA GLU A 221 -12.33 -10.00 -10.59
C GLU A 221 -13.77 -10.20 -10.10
N ALA A 222 -13.96 -10.43 -8.79
CA ALA A 222 -15.29 -10.54 -8.22
C ALA A 222 -16.14 -9.29 -8.43
N VAL A 223 -15.56 -8.10 -8.30
CA VAL A 223 -16.26 -6.83 -8.55
C VAL A 223 -16.68 -6.75 -10.02
N LEU A 224 -15.78 -7.04 -10.95
CA LEU A 224 -16.08 -7.03 -12.38
C LEU A 224 -17.24 -7.98 -12.72
N ILE A 225 -17.21 -9.22 -12.21
CA ILE A 225 -18.30 -10.19 -12.42
C ILE A 225 -19.60 -9.68 -11.79
N SER A 226 -19.57 -9.22 -10.54
CA SER A 226 -20.78 -8.76 -9.84
C SER A 226 -21.42 -7.54 -10.51
N ARG A 227 -20.63 -6.68 -11.16
CA ARG A 227 -21.11 -5.50 -11.89
C ARG A 227 -21.97 -5.90 -13.08
N ASP A 228 -21.55 -6.94 -13.80
CA ASP A 228 -22.17 -7.36 -15.07
C ASP A 228 -23.36 -8.33 -14.85
N HIS A 229 -23.54 -8.83 -13.62
CA HIS A 229 -24.62 -9.74 -13.23
C HIS A 229 -25.62 -9.10 -12.26
N LYS A 230 -26.92 -9.26 -12.54
CA LYS A 230 -27.98 -8.81 -11.60
C LYS A 230 -27.99 -9.63 -10.32
N LYS A 231 -28.55 -9.07 -9.25
CA LYS A 231 -28.70 -9.76 -7.94
C LYS A 231 -27.38 -10.32 -7.40
N SER A 232 -26.29 -9.64 -7.71
CA SER A 232 -24.94 -10.09 -7.41
C SER A 232 -24.23 -9.06 -6.56
N ALA A 233 -23.37 -9.53 -5.68
CA ALA A 233 -22.47 -8.72 -4.89
C ALA A 233 -21.05 -9.28 -4.96
N ALA A 234 -20.08 -8.46 -4.61
CA ALA A 234 -18.68 -8.84 -4.49
C ALA A 234 -18.13 -8.47 -3.12
N ILE A 235 -17.12 -9.22 -2.64
CA ILE A 235 -16.33 -8.82 -1.47
C ILE A 235 -15.00 -8.25 -1.96
N ALA A 236 -14.76 -6.98 -1.68
CA ALA A 236 -13.53 -6.30 -2.07
C ALA A 236 -13.19 -5.11 -1.17
N GLY A 237 -11.98 -4.58 -1.35
CA GLY A 237 -11.56 -3.33 -0.72
C GLY A 237 -12.16 -2.10 -1.41
N VAL A 238 -12.10 -0.96 -0.72
CA VAL A 238 -12.60 0.35 -1.21
C VAL A 238 -12.02 0.73 -2.57
N MET A 239 -10.73 0.44 -2.81
CA MET A 239 -10.10 0.76 -4.10
C MET A 239 -10.80 0.12 -5.30
N ALA A 240 -11.27 -1.13 -5.16
CA ALA A 240 -12.01 -1.79 -6.25
C ALA A 240 -13.39 -1.16 -6.47
N SER A 241 -14.03 -0.65 -5.41
CA SER A 241 -15.30 0.10 -5.52
C SER A 241 -15.11 1.36 -6.36
N GLU A 242 -14.07 2.14 -6.06
CA GLU A 242 -13.76 3.39 -6.77
C GLU A 242 -13.32 3.13 -8.22
N LEU A 243 -12.47 2.13 -8.43
CA LEU A 243 -11.92 1.82 -9.76
C LEU A 243 -12.98 1.30 -10.74
N TYR A 244 -13.92 0.48 -10.25
CA TYR A 244 -14.90 -0.19 -11.09
C TYR A 244 -16.31 0.40 -11.00
N ASP A 245 -16.46 1.52 -10.28
CA ASP A 245 -17.72 2.25 -10.08
C ASP A 245 -18.86 1.35 -9.57
N VAL A 246 -18.57 0.54 -8.56
CA VAL A 246 -19.54 -0.32 -7.88
C VAL A 246 -19.69 0.12 -6.44
N ALA A 247 -20.90 0.51 -6.03
CA ALA A 247 -21.14 1.08 -4.72
C ALA A 247 -20.92 0.07 -3.58
N ILE A 248 -20.41 0.56 -2.45
CA ILE A 248 -20.36 -0.20 -1.20
C ILE A 248 -21.77 -0.24 -0.61
N LEU A 249 -22.35 -1.44 -0.57
CA LEU A 249 -23.65 -1.71 0.02
C LEU A 249 -23.54 -1.85 1.55
N ASN A 250 -22.53 -2.58 2.01
CA ASN A 250 -22.22 -2.71 3.44
C ASN A 250 -20.70 -2.64 3.64
N PRO A 251 -20.21 -1.67 4.43
CA PRO A 251 -18.78 -1.59 4.76
C PRO A 251 -18.38 -2.56 5.87
N ASP A 252 -17.09 -2.86 5.95
CA ASP A 252 -16.42 -3.53 7.08
C ASP A 252 -17.13 -4.84 7.52
N ILE A 253 -17.26 -5.79 6.59
CA ILE A 253 -17.95 -7.08 6.79
C ILE A 253 -17.01 -8.22 7.21
N GLU A 254 -15.72 -7.94 7.39
CA GLU A 254 -14.76 -8.91 7.88
C GLU A 254 -15.08 -9.40 9.30
N ASP A 255 -14.80 -10.68 9.56
CA ASP A 255 -14.98 -11.31 10.87
C ASP A 255 -13.96 -10.77 11.89
N GLU A 256 -12.73 -10.43 11.43
CA GLU A 256 -11.63 -9.92 12.25
C GLU A 256 -11.26 -8.47 11.87
N PRO A 257 -11.67 -7.45 12.65
CA PRO A 257 -11.54 -6.05 12.26
C PRO A 257 -10.10 -5.54 12.24
N HIS A 258 -9.16 -6.23 12.88
CA HIS A 258 -7.75 -5.85 12.97
C HIS A 258 -6.87 -6.56 11.94
N ASN A 259 -7.47 -7.26 10.95
CA ASN A 259 -6.72 -7.93 9.90
C ASN A 259 -5.81 -6.94 9.14
N THR A 260 -4.52 -7.20 9.14
CA THR A 260 -3.50 -6.36 8.52
C THR A 260 -2.57 -7.23 7.69
N THR A 261 -2.28 -6.77 6.47
CA THR A 261 -1.26 -7.37 5.61
C THR A 261 -0.06 -6.45 5.53
N ARG A 262 1.12 -7.01 5.77
CA ARG A 262 2.41 -6.39 5.56
C ARG A 262 2.91 -6.73 4.16
N PHE A 263 3.20 -5.70 3.40
CA PHE A 263 3.81 -5.78 2.07
C PHE A 263 5.22 -5.19 2.14
N VAL A 264 6.11 -5.73 1.34
CA VAL A 264 7.46 -5.20 1.14
C VAL A 264 7.59 -4.65 -0.27
N VAL A 265 8.42 -3.62 -0.37
CA VAL A 265 8.83 -3.02 -1.62
C VAL A 265 10.19 -3.60 -1.97
N ILE A 266 10.29 -4.26 -3.13
CA ILE A 266 11.52 -4.86 -3.64
C ILE A 266 12.09 -4.00 -4.76
N GLY A 267 13.42 -3.90 -4.83
CA GLY A 267 14.12 -3.19 -5.90
C GLY A 267 15.61 -3.46 -5.86
N GLU A 268 16.33 -2.98 -6.87
CA GLU A 268 17.80 -3.05 -6.89
C GLU A 268 18.46 -2.01 -5.96
N TYR A 269 17.71 -0.98 -5.58
CA TYR A 269 18.23 0.10 -4.76
C TYR A 269 18.44 -0.33 -3.31
N GLN A 270 19.70 -0.34 -2.88
CA GLN A 270 20.10 -0.51 -1.49
C GLN A 270 20.16 0.85 -0.80
N ALA A 271 19.19 1.11 0.07
CA ALA A 271 19.14 2.33 0.84
C ALA A 271 20.28 2.39 1.88
N PRO A 272 20.98 3.53 2.02
CA PRO A 272 21.93 3.72 3.10
C PRO A 272 21.19 3.84 4.44
N ALA A 273 21.91 3.61 5.55
CA ALA A 273 21.34 3.69 6.90
C ALA A 273 20.71 5.06 7.18
N SER A 274 19.45 5.07 7.63
CA SER A 274 18.73 6.28 8.02
C SER A 274 18.84 6.59 9.52
N GLY A 275 19.30 5.62 10.32
CA GLY A 275 19.44 5.72 11.79
C GLY A 275 18.21 5.25 12.57
N CYS A 276 17.09 5.01 11.90
CA CYS A 276 15.93 4.32 12.47
C CYS A 276 15.42 3.33 11.42
N ASP A 277 16.19 2.25 11.25
CA ASP A 277 16.03 1.27 10.19
C ASP A 277 15.48 -0.04 10.73
N ARG A 278 14.68 -0.72 9.91
CA ARG A 278 14.33 -2.13 10.13
C ARG A 278 15.19 -2.96 9.17
N THR A 279 15.80 -4.02 9.67
CA THR A 279 16.59 -4.95 8.87
C THR A 279 15.93 -6.32 8.88
N SER A 280 15.58 -6.82 7.70
CA SER A 280 15.07 -8.18 7.52
C SER A 280 16.24 -9.09 7.15
N LEU A 281 16.40 -10.20 7.88
CA LEU A 281 17.44 -11.18 7.65
C LEU A 281 16.79 -12.55 7.47
N LEU A 282 17.24 -13.29 6.46
CA LEU A 282 17.01 -14.71 6.40
C LEU A 282 18.30 -15.44 6.77
N VAL A 283 18.22 -16.36 7.72
CA VAL A 283 19.38 -17.07 8.25
C VAL A 283 19.12 -18.56 8.28
N PHE A 284 20.08 -19.32 7.77
CA PHE A 284 20.06 -20.78 7.84
C PHE A 284 20.94 -21.26 8.99
N ALA A 285 20.42 -22.19 9.79
CA ALA A 285 21.21 -22.91 10.79
C ALA A 285 20.98 -24.41 10.68
N HIS A 286 21.97 -25.18 11.12
CA HIS A 286 21.81 -26.62 11.28
C HIS A 286 20.72 -26.93 12.31
N ASN A 287 19.88 -27.92 12.01
CA ASN A 287 18.84 -28.37 12.93
C ASN A 287 19.46 -29.20 14.08
N ARG A 288 19.89 -28.51 15.14
CA ARG A 288 20.41 -29.10 16.39
C ARG A 288 19.93 -28.29 17.59
N PRO A 289 19.82 -28.91 18.78
CA PRO A 289 19.47 -28.19 20.01
C PRO A 289 20.38 -26.98 20.24
N GLY A 290 19.77 -25.83 20.54
CA GLY A 290 20.47 -24.57 20.80
C GLY A 290 20.79 -23.71 19.56
N SER A 291 20.56 -24.18 18.34
CA SER A 291 20.88 -23.39 17.13
C SER A 291 20.18 -22.04 17.08
N LEU A 292 18.87 -21.98 17.36
CA LEU A 292 18.13 -20.72 17.38
C LEU A 292 18.66 -19.78 18.46
N PHE A 293 18.95 -20.30 19.66
CA PHE A 293 19.52 -19.50 20.74
C PHE A 293 20.85 -18.87 20.34
N GLU A 294 21.75 -19.64 19.72
CA GLU A 294 23.04 -19.12 19.25
C GLU A 294 22.90 -18.10 18.12
N LEU A 295 21.88 -18.22 17.26
CA LEU A 295 21.57 -17.23 16.24
C LEU A 295 21.09 -15.90 16.83
N LEU A 296 20.26 -15.94 17.88
CA LEU A 296 19.64 -14.75 18.48
C LEU A 296 20.51 -14.06 19.53
N LYS A 297 21.37 -14.82 20.20
CA LYS A 297 22.26 -14.33 21.26
C LYS A 297 23.07 -13.08 20.87
N PRO A 298 23.67 -12.97 19.67
CA PRO A 298 24.37 -11.76 19.24
C PRO A 298 23.51 -10.49 19.22
N LEU A 299 22.22 -10.61 18.90
CA LEU A 299 21.28 -9.49 18.86
C LEU A 299 20.99 -9.00 20.28
N ALA A 300 20.65 -9.93 21.19
CA ALA A 300 20.40 -9.61 22.59
C ALA A 300 21.64 -9.00 23.27
N THR A 301 22.84 -9.53 23.02
CA THR A 301 24.08 -8.97 23.60
C THR A 301 24.41 -7.55 23.12
N ARG A 302 23.83 -7.12 22.00
CA ARG A 302 24.02 -5.79 21.41
C ARG A 302 22.81 -4.87 21.60
N ASP A 303 21.84 -5.30 22.39
CA ASP A 303 20.59 -4.58 22.63
C ASP A 303 19.83 -4.24 21.34
N ILE A 304 19.88 -5.15 20.36
CA ILE A 304 19.16 -5.02 19.09
C ILE A 304 17.76 -5.62 19.28
N SER A 305 16.75 -4.76 19.20
CA SER A 305 15.35 -5.18 19.27
C SER A 305 14.95 -5.97 18.02
N MET A 306 14.12 -7.00 18.21
CA MET A 306 13.51 -7.77 17.12
C MET A 306 12.01 -7.53 17.10
N SER A 307 11.47 -7.28 15.91
CA SER A 307 10.03 -7.09 15.70
C SER A 307 9.30 -8.33 15.20
N ASN A 308 10.00 -9.29 14.58
CA ASN A 308 9.43 -10.55 14.09
C ASN A 308 10.53 -11.65 14.07
N ILE A 309 10.14 -12.90 14.32
CA ILE A 309 10.94 -14.11 14.15
C ILE A 309 10.02 -15.28 13.74
N GLU A 310 10.43 -16.02 12.71
CA GLU A 310 9.72 -17.17 12.14
C GLU A 310 10.64 -18.38 12.02
#